data_AF-A0A952A5U9-F1
#
_entry.id   AF-A0A952A5U9-F1
#
_cell.length_a   1.000
_cell.length_b   1.000
_cell.length_c   1.000
_cell.angle_alpha   90.00
_cell.angle_beta   90.00
_cell.angle_gamma   90.00
#
_symmetry.space_group_name_H-M   'P 1'
#
loop_
_entity.id
_entity.type
_entity.pdbx_description
1 polymer ?
#
loop_
_entity_poly.entity_id
_entity_poly.type
_entity_poly.pdbx_seq_one_letter_code
_entity_poly.pdbx_strand_id
1 'polypeptide(L)' 'AESGTLFQKSADGEYVAGVYRQRFALASGRFAMIDDGLGFKLVPWTPSIEKHIGQHISGVARADGGVDWSFGRKRGLGL' A
#
# COMPACT_ATOMS: atom_id res chain seq x y z
N ALA A 1 -4.42 8.82 -29.59
CA ALA A 1 -4.51 7.57 -28.81
C ALA A 1 -4.56 7.97 -27.35
N GLU A 2 -5.78 8.03 -26.79
CA GLU A 2 -6.03 8.54 -25.45
C GLU A 2 -6.71 7.42 -24.66
N SER A 3 -5.90 6.54 -24.06
CA SER A 3 -6.43 5.59 -23.09
C SER A 3 -6.36 6.27 -21.73
N GLY A 4 -7.35 7.12 -21.46
CA GLY A 4 -7.65 7.69 -20.16
C GLY A 4 -8.19 6.62 -19.21
N THR A 5 -7.35 5.65 -18.86
CA THR A 5 -7.61 4.83 -17.68
C THR A 5 -7.41 5.75 -16.50
N LEU A 6 -8.50 6.16 -15.85
CA LEU A 6 -8.47 7.01 -14.66
C LEU A 6 -7.52 6.34 -13.65
N PHE A 7 -6.29 6.85 -13.58
CA PHE A 7 -5.45 6.67 -12.40
C PHE A 7 -6.21 7.38 -11.29
N GLN A 8 -7.10 6.66 -10.62
CA GLN A 8 -7.63 7.10 -9.36
C GLN A 8 -6.48 6.92 -8.39
N LYS A 9 -5.55 7.90 -8.42
CA LYS A 9 -4.62 8.19 -7.34
C LYS A 9 -5.47 8.06 -6.09
N SER A 10 -5.10 7.15 -5.18
CA SER A 10 -5.78 7.04 -3.88
C SER A 10 -6.07 8.45 -3.41
N ALA A 11 -7.36 8.75 -3.20
CA ALA A 11 -7.79 10.10 -2.92
C ALA A 11 -6.94 10.65 -1.77
N ASP A 12 -6.63 11.93 -1.79
CA ASP A 12 -5.96 12.57 -0.66
C ASP A 12 -6.65 12.15 0.64
N GLY A 13 -5.88 11.60 1.58
CA GLY A 13 -6.42 11.12 2.85
C GLY A 13 -7.04 9.72 2.83
N GLU A 14 -6.93 8.96 1.74
CA GLU A 14 -7.43 7.58 1.71
C GLU A 14 -6.63 6.69 2.66
N TYR A 15 -7.35 6.13 3.63
CA TYR A 15 -6.82 5.20 4.62
C TYR A 15 -6.72 3.78 4.03
N VAL A 16 -5.55 3.18 4.20
CA VAL A 16 -5.23 1.86 3.70
C VAL A 16 -4.69 1.04 4.86
N ALA A 17 -5.25 -0.14 5.10
CA ALA A 17 -4.73 -1.08 6.09
C ALA A 17 -4.84 -2.51 5.58
N GLY A 18 -3.86 -3.33 5.92
CA GLY A 18 -3.80 -4.74 5.54
C GLY A 18 -2.39 -5.30 5.54
N VAL A 19 -2.24 -6.54 5.11
CA VAL A 19 -0.95 -7.23 5.04
C VAL A 19 -0.22 -6.86 3.76
N TYR A 20 0.98 -6.33 3.87
CA TYR A 20 1.81 -6.07 2.69
C TYR A 20 2.36 -7.40 2.14
N ARG A 21 1.84 -7.85 0.99
CA ARG A 21 2.19 -9.16 0.42
C ARG A 21 3.38 -9.10 -0.52
N GLN A 22 3.40 -8.14 -1.45
CA GLN A 22 4.47 -8.01 -2.45
C GLN A 22 4.49 -6.63 -3.11
N ARG A 23 5.64 -6.29 -3.71
CA ARG A 23 5.78 -5.13 -4.61
C ARG A 23 5.59 -5.52 -6.07
N PHE A 24 4.95 -4.65 -6.83
CA PHE A 24 4.81 -4.73 -8.28
C PHE A 24 5.48 -3.53 -8.93
N ALA A 25 6.22 -3.78 -10.01
CA ALA A 25 6.68 -2.73 -10.92
C ALA A 25 5.77 -2.77 -12.16
N LEU A 26 4.94 -1.74 -12.30
CA LEU A 26 4.07 -1.54 -13.44
C LEU A 26 4.65 -0.42 -14.33
N ALA A 27 4.15 -0.30 -15.56
CA ALA A 27 4.59 0.77 -16.47
C ALA A 27 4.39 2.18 -15.88
N SER A 28 3.43 2.33 -14.95
CA SER A 28 3.11 3.58 -14.24
C SER A 28 3.95 3.83 -12.98
N GLY A 29 4.77 2.87 -12.53
CA GLY A 29 5.58 3.00 -11.34
C GLY A 29 5.55 1.77 -10.44
N ARG A 30 5.93 1.96 -9.17
CA ARG A 30 6.01 0.88 -8.19
C ARG A 30 4.80 0.93 -7.26
N PHE A 31 4.20 -0.23 -7.03
CA PHE A 31 3.01 -0.39 -6.22
C PHE A 31 3.20 -1.50 -5.20
N ALA A 32 2.59 -1.32 -4.03
CA ALA A 32 2.54 -2.29 -2.96
C ALA A 32 1.16 -2.95 -2.98
N MET A 33 1.15 -4.29 -2.90
CA MET A 33 -0.08 -5.06 -2.74
C MET A 33 -0.38 -5.21 -1.26
N ILE A 34 -1.47 -4.58 -0.83
CA ILE A 34 -1.99 -4.66 0.53
C ILE A 34 -3.22 -5.56 0.50
N ASP A 35 -3.17 -6.66 1.25
CA ASP A 35 -4.28 -7.60 1.41
C ASP A 35 -5.07 -7.26 2.66
N ASP A 36 -6.34 -6.88 2.52
CA ASP A 36 -7.21 -6.51 3.64
C ASP A 36 -7.99 -7.70 4.23
N GLY A 37 -7.80 -8.91 3.67
CA GLY A 37 -8.52 -10.13 4.05
C GLY A 37 -9.81 -10.38 3.25
N LEU A 38 -10.40 -9.36 2.62
CA LEU A 38 -11.53 -9.51 1.69
C LEU A 38 -11.10 -9.34 0.23
N GLY A 39 -9.97 -8.67 0.00
CA GLY A 39 -9.37 -8.49 -1.30
C GLY A 39 -7.98 -7.90 -1.19
N PHE A 40 -7.54 -7.26 -2.27
CA PHE A 40 -6.26 -6.57 -2.31
C PHE A 40 -6.40 -5.17 -2.90
N LYS A 41 -5.56 -4.27 -2.42
CA LYS A 41 -5.42 -2.90 -2.92
C LYS A 41 -3.99 -2.68 -3.37
N LEU A 42 -3.84 -2.02 -4.51
CA LEU A 42 -2.54 -1.56 -5.00
C LEU A 42 -2.38 -0.10 -4.64
N VAL A 43 -1.35 0.20 -3.86
CA VAL A 43 -1.05 1.57 -3.42
C VAL A 43 0.36 1.96 -3.80
N PRO A 44 0.67 3.25 -3.94
CA PRO A 44 2.02 3.70 -4.24
C PRO A 44 3.03 3.08 -3.26
N TRP A 45 4.05 2.41 -3.80
CA TRP A 45 5.09 1.79 -2.98
C TRP A 45 6.03 2.87 -2.44
N THR A 46 6.40 2.76 -1.16
CA THR A 46 7.46 3.57 -0.55
C THR A 46 8.53 2.66 0.06
N PRO A 47 9.80 3.08 0.11
CA PRO A 47 10.88 2.26 0.65
C PRO A 47 10.67 1.87 2.12
N SER A 48 9.90 2.65 2.89
CA SER A 48 9.61 2.39 4.30
C SER A 48 8.90 1.05 4.54
N ILE A 49 8.08 0.57 3.61
CA ILE A 49 7.35 -0.71 3.78
C ILE A 49 8.14 -1.93 3.31
N GLU A 50 9.28 -1.75 2.64
CA GLU A 50 10.01 -2.86 2.01
C GLU A 50 10.42 -3.94 3.03
N LYS A 51 10.71 -3.53 4.27
CA LYS A 51 11.06 -4.42 5.38
C LYS A 51 9.85 -5.07 6.07
N HIS A 52 8.64 -4.75 5.63
CA HIS A 52 7.38 -5.13 6.26
C HIS A 52 6.55 -6.12 5.42
N ILE A 53 7.19 -6.82 4.48
CA ILE A 53 6.54 -7.91 3.74
C ILE A 53 6.01 -8.97 4.72
N GLY A 54 4.78 -9.41 4.51
CA GLY A 54 4.06 -10.34 5.36
C GLY A 54 3.54 -9.75 6.67
N GLN A 55 3.76 -8.45 6.92
CA GLN A 55 3.28 -7.78 8.14
C GLN A 55 2.03 -6.95 7.84
N HIS A 56 1.15 -6.86 8.84
CA HIS A 56 0.01 -5.95 8.80
C HIS A 56 0.51 -4.52 8.96
N ILE A 57 0.22 -3.67 7.98
CA ILE A 57 0.59 -2.27 7.93
C ILE A 57 -0.66 -1.43 7.70
N SER A 58 -0.63 -0.19 8.14
CA SER A 58 -1.67 0.79 7.87
C SER A 58 -1.05 2.10 7.40
N GLY A 59 -1.77 2.93 6.67
CA GLY A 59 -1.23 4.20 6.20
C GLY A 59 -2.27 5.06 5.53
N VAL A 60 -1.89 6.30 5.29
CA VAL A 60 -2.74 7.31 4.64
C VAL A 60 -2.04 7.79 3.37
N ALA A 61 -2.71 7.65 2.22
CA ALA A 61 -2.22 8.18 0.97
C ALA A 61 -2.18 9.72 1.01
N ARG A 62 -1.02 10.30 0.67
CA ARG A 62 -0.82 11.74 0.66
C ARG A 62 -0.94 12.30 -0.76
N ALA A 63 -1.35 13.56 -0.85
CA ALA A 63 -1.49 14.26 -2.12
C ALA A 63 -0.16 14.40 -2.90
N ASP A 64 1.00 14.33 -2.22
CA ASP A 64 2.33 14.34 -2.84
C ASP A 64 2.70 13.03 -3.54
N GLY A 65 1.88 11.99 -3.44
CA GLY A 65 2.12 10.68 -4.07
C GLY A 65 2.85 9.69 -3.17
N GLY A 66 3.26 10.09 -1.96
CA GLY A 66 3.69 9.20 -0.89
C GLY A 66 2.51 8.61 -0.09
N VAL A 67 2.82 7.61 0.73
CA VAL A 67 1.90 7.08 1.74
C VAL A 67 2.59 7.20 3.09
N ASP A 68 1.90 7.80 4.07
CA ASP A 68 2.36 7.86 5.45
C ASP A 68 2.01 6.55 6.14
N TRP A 69 3.02 5.72 6.42
CA TRP A 69 2.81 4.37 6.93
C TRP A 69 2.95 4.31 8.45
N SER A 70 1.93 3.73 9.07
CA SER A 70 1.87 3.29 10.46
C SER A 70 1.99 1.76 10.53
N PHE A 71 3.16 1.30 10.95
CA PHE A 71 3.42 -0.12 11.18
C PHE A 71 2.90 -0.50 12.57
N GLY A 72 1.78 -1.23 12.62
CA GLY A 72 1.23 -1.72 13.87
C GLY A 72 2.29 -2.46 14.68
N ARG A 73 2.35 -2.23 16.00
CA ARG A 73 3.30 -2.90 16.89
C ARG A 73 3.10 -4.41 16.77
N LYS A 74 4.19 -5.15 16.50
CA LYS A 74 4.25 -6.61 16.55
C LYS A 74 3.55 -7.12 17.81
N ARG A 75 2.28 -7.53 17.71
CA ARG A 75 1.76 -8.54 18.62
C ARG A 75 2.37 -9.84 18.11
N GLY A 76 3.48 -10.24 18.75
CA GLY A 76 3.96 -11.60 18.62
C GLY A 76 2.78 -12.51 18.95
N LEU A 77 2.29 -13.23 17.94
CA LEU A 77 1.57 -14.47 18.17
C LEU A 77 2.64 -15.48 18.60
N GLY A 78 3.02 -15.39 19.87
CA GLY A 78 3.66 -16.47 20.59
C GLY A 78 2.55 -17.29 21.22
N LEU A 79 2.21 -18.39 20.57
CA LEU A 79 1.55 -19.55 21.16
C LEU A 79 2.37 -20.77 20.75
#